data_AF-R7YW51-F1
#
_entry.id   AF-R7YW51-F1
#
_cell.length_a   1.000
_cell.length_b   1.000
_cell.length_c   1.000
_cell.angle_alpha   90.00
_cell.angle_beta   90.00
_cell.angle_gamma   90.00
#
_symmetry.space_group_name_H-M   'P 1'
#
loop_
_entity.id
_entity.type
_entity.pdbx_description
1 polymer ?
#
loop_
_entity_poly.entity_id
_entity_poly.type
_entity_poly.pdbx_seq_one_letter_code
_entity_poly.pdbx_strand_id
1 'polypeptide(L)'
;MDSADIGGWMVSPGQNIYHATKHYVRAFSEALSIELRGYPGVVNTQLMPGPTHTQFVTRAHAEETFMMAASGAMEDPKSVALAGYNGLCKGKRMVFSSWNAAGTALMMHLAPRSVHLTIASLINSPLRGMVSMNESEKDQKVRGSDL
;
A
#
# COMPACT_ATOMS: atom_id res chain seq x y z
N MET A 1 -12.09 -6.17 -8.39
CA MET A 1 -10.89 -5.31 -8.34
C MET A 1 -10.50 -5.23 -6.90
N ASP A 2 -9.31 -5.71 -6.59
CA ASP A 2 -8.96 -6.09 -5.23
C ASP A 2 -7.88 -5.13 -4.69
N SER A 3 -8.14 -4.55 -3.53
CA SER A 3 -7.28 -3.54 -2.89
C SER A 3 -6.22 -4.19 -2.01
N ALA A 4 -5.12 -4.60 -2.63
CA ALA A 4 -3.92 -5.03 -1.93
C ALA A 4 -3.09 -3.82 -1.47
N ASP A 5 -1.80 -4.02 -1.21
CA ASP A 5 -0.82 -3.02 -0.77
C ASP A 5 0.58 -3.61 -1.03
N ILE A 6 1.59 -2.78 -1.24
CA ILE A 6 2.99 -3.22 -1.27
C ILE A 6 3.39 -3.97 0.01
N GLY A 7 2.73 -3.68 1.14
CA GLY A 7 2.82 -4.45 2.39
C GLY A 7 2.56 -5.95 2.24
N GLY A 8 1.91 -6.42 1.17
CA GLY A 8 1.77 -7.86 0.88
C GLY A 8 3.06 -8.55 0.40
N TRP A 9 4.11 -7.78 0.08
CA TRP A 9 5.48 -8.26 -0.18
C TRP A 9 6.41 -8.12 1.04
N MET A 10 5.96 -7.42 2.08
CA MET A 10 6.74 -7.13 3.27
C MET A 10 6.36 -8.04 4.43
N VAL A 11 7.28 -8.16 5.39
CA VAL A 11 7.00 -8.62 6.75
C VAL A 11 7.58 -7.58 7.69
N SER A 12 6.86 -7.17 8.73
CA SER A 12 7.39 -6.17 9.69
C SER A 12 6.83 -6.36 11.11
N PRO A 13 7.67 -6.24 12.17
CA PRO A 13 7.21 -6.26 13.56
C PRO A 13 6.14 -5.20 13.82
N GLY A 14 5.12 -5.51 14.60
CA GLY A 14 4.03 -4.56 14.91
C GLY A 14 2.97 -4.36 13.81
N GLN A 15 3.18 -4.89 12.59
CA GLN A 15 2.19 -4.89 11.50
C GLN A 15 1.98 -6.30 10.90
N ASN A 16 2.33 -7.35 11.67
CA ASN A 16 2.33 -8.75 11.21
C ASN A 16 1.00 -9.22 10.62
N ILE A 17 -0.13 -8.94 11.29
CA ILE A 17 -1.48 -9.32 10.82
C ILE A 17 -1.87 -8.55 9.56
N TYR A 18 -1.51 -7.26 9.47
CA TYR A 18 -1.74 -6.44 8.28
C TYR A 18 -0.98 -7.02 7.06
N HIS A 19 0.33 -7.24 7.21
CA HIS A 19 1.17 -7.82 6.18
C HIS A 19 0.67 -9.21 5.74
N ALA A 20 0.34 -10.10 6.68
CA ALA A 20 -0.22 -11.41 6.39
C ALA A 20 -1.56 -11.34 5.62
N THR A 21 -2.45 -10.42 6.00
CA THR A 21 -3.74 -10.21 5.33
C THR A 21 -3.55 -9.68 3.91
N LYS A 22 -2.63 -8.73 3.70
CA LYS A 22 -2.31 -8.20 2.36
C LYS A 22 -1.60 -9.23 1.49
N HIS A 23 -0.79 -10.10 2.06
CA HIS A 23 -0.20 -11.25 1.37
C HIS A 23 -1.27 -12.27 0.94
N TYR A 24 -2.24 -12.58 1.82
CA TYR A 24 -3.38 -13.44 1.49
C TYR A 24 -4.21 -12.87 0.33
N VAL A 25 -4.62 -11.59 0.42
CA VAL A 25 -5.38 -10.93 -0.66
C VAL A 25 -4.60 -11.00 -1.97
N ARG A 26 -3.28 -10.78 -1.96
CA ARG A 26 -2.44 -10.94 -3.14
C ARG A 26 -2.49 -12.36 -3.72
N ALA A 27 -2.19 -13.37 -2.91
CA ALA A 27 -2.15 -14.76 -3.39
C ALA A 27 -3.52 -15.22 -3.93
N PHE A 28 -4.60 -14.80 -3.27
CA PHE A 28 -5.97 -15.03 -3.71
C PHE A 28 -6.28 -14.35 -5.05
N SER A 29 -6.03 -13.04 -5.19
CA SER A 29 -6.27 -12.30 -6.44
C SER A 29 -5.45 -12.86 -7.61
N GLU A 30 -4.20 -13.25 -7.37
CA GLU A 30 -3.33 -13.87 -8.37
C GLU A 30 -3.91 -15.21 -8.85
N ALA A 31 -4.25 -16.13 -7.93
CA ALA A 31 -4.85 -17.42 -8.27
C ALA A 31 -6.19 -17.26 -9.00
N LEU A 32 -7.08 -16.40 -8.49
CA LEU A 32 -8.37 -16.09 -9.09
C LEU A 32 -8.21 -15.50 -10.51
N SER A 33 -7.16 -14.71 -10.76
CA SER A 33 -6.85 -14.20 -12.11
C SER A 33 -6.42 -15.29 -13.11
N ILE A 34 -6.06 -16.49 -12.64
CA ILE A 34 -5.80 -17.68 -13.47
C ILE A 34 -7.10 -18.40 -13.78
N GLU A 35 -7.90 -18.68 -12.74
CA GLU A 35 -9.20 -19.37 -12.85
C GLU A 35 -10.15 -18.61 -13.78
N LEU A 36 -10.20 -17.28 -13.66
CA LEU A 36 -11.07 -16.42 -14.48
C LEU A 36 -10.65 -16.30 -15.94
N ARG A 37 -9.46 -16.80 -16.36
CA ARG A 37 -9.07 -16.76 -17.79
C ARG A 37 -10.00 -17.56 -18.70
N GLY A 38 -10.71 -18.55 -18.16
CA GLY A 38 -11.69 -19.35 -18.90
C GLY A 38 -13.02 -18.64 -19.15
N TYR A 39 -13.25 -17.46 -18.58
CA TYR A 39 -14.54 -16.76 -18.59
C TYR A 39 -14.43 -15.42 -19.34
N PRO A 40 -14.83 -15.36 -20.63
CA PRO A 40 -14.77 -14.13 -21.42
C PRO A 40 -15.57 -13.00 -20.76
N GLY A 41 -14.97 -11.81 -20.69
CA GLY A 41 -15.60 -10.61 -20.12
C GLY A 41 -15.38 -10.42 -18.61
N VAL A 42 -14.84 -11.41 -17.88
CA VAL A 42 -14.49 -11.23 -16.46
C VAL A 42 -13.03 -10.83 -16.32
N VAL A 43 -12.78 -9.68 -15.70
CA VAL A 43 -11.43 -9.14 -15.44
C VAL A 43 -11.21 -9.07 -13.92
N ASN A 44 -10.18 -9.75 -13.41
CA ASN A 44 -9.63 -9.41 -12.11
C ASN A 44 -8.43 -8.46 -12.26
N THR A 45 -8.42 -7.41 -11.44
CA THR A 45 -7.35 -6.41 -11.35
C THR A 45 -7.04 -6.18 -9.88
N GLN A 46 -5.79 -6.40 -9.52
CA GLN A 46 -5.25 -6.11 -8.20
C GLN A 46 -4.51 -4.76 -8.23
N LEU A 47 -4.84 -3.87 -7.30
CA LEU A 47 -4.11 -2.61 -7.09
C LEU A 47 -3.12 -2.77 -5.93
N MET A 48 -1.87 -2.39 -6.17
CA MET A 48 -0.80 -2.30 -5.17
C MET A 48 -0.39 -0.83 -5.02
N PRO A 49 -1.03 -0.08 -4.11
CA PRO A 49 -0.58 1.26 -3.73
C PRO A 49 0.75 1.21 -2.96
N GLY A 50 1.50 2.32 -2.98
CA GLY A 50 2.49 2.62 -1.96
C GLY A 50 1.83 3.25 -0.72
N PRO A 51 2.63 3.75 0.24
CA PRO A 51 2.12 4.62 1.31
C PRO A 51 1.21 5.71 0.73
N THR A 52 -0.03 5.79 1.17
CA THR A 52 -1.02 6.73 0.59
C THR A 52 -1.62 7.58 1.70
N HIS A 53 -1.67 8.90 1.50
CA HIS A 53 -2.12 9.85 2.52
C HIS A 53 -3.62 9.73 2.80
N THR A 54 -4.00 8.85 3.74
CA THR A 54 -5.39 8.50 4.05
C THR A 54 -5.60 8.35 5.56
N GLN A 55 -6.86 8.43 6.01
CA GLN A 55 -7.25 8.23 7.42
C GLN A 55 -6.85 6.86 7.99
N PHE A 56 -6.45 5.88 7.16
CA PHE A 56 -5.89 4.62 7.64
C PHE A 56 -4.62 4.85 8.47
N VAL A 57 -3.75 5.77 8.06
CA VAL A 57 -2.46 6.02 8.72
C VAL A 57 -2.66 6.54 10.14
N THR A 58 -3.57 7.51 10.31
CA THR A 58 -3.99 8.05 11.61
C THR A 58 -4.67 6.99 12.48
N ARG A 59 -5.64 6.23 11.93
CA ARG A 59 -6.38 5.20 12.70
C ARG A 59 -5.53 3.99 13.08
N ALA A 60 -4.48 3.68 12.31
CA ALA A 60 -3.53 2.61 12.61
C ALA A 60 -2.41 3.05 13.57
N HIS A 61 -2.40 4.33 14.01
CA HIS A 61 -1.30 4.97 14.72
C HIS A 61 0.06 4.77 14.01
N ALA A 62 0.04 4.71 12.68
CA ALA A 62 1.21 4.43 11.85
C ALA A 62 2.01 5.68 11.46
N GLU A 63 1.55 6.87 11.85
CA GLU A 63 2.16 8.18 11.55
C GLU A 63 3.62 8.28 12.01
N GLU A 64 3.99 7.67 13.15
CA GLU A 64 5.36 7.67 13.69
C GLU A 64 6.30 6.62 13.07
N THR A 65 5.83 5.81 12.10
CA THR A 65 6.69 4.81 11.44
C THR A 65 7.61 5.47 10.41
N PHE A 66 8.85 4.98 10.28
CA PHE A 66 9.81 5.51 9.29
C PHE A 66 9.26 5.45 7.85
N MET A 67 8.39 4.47 7.56
CA MET A 67 7.73 4.33 6.26
C MET A 67 6.77 5.49 5.93
N MET A 68 6.09 6.05 6.94
CA MET A 68 5.15 7.17 6.77
C MET A 68 5.85 8.52 6.94
N ALA A 69 6.87 8.59 7.81
CA ALA A 69 7.63 9.81 8.09
C ALA A 69 8.67 10.17 7.01
N ALA A 70 9.03 9.23 6.12
CA ALA A 70 9.94 9.49 5.01
C ALA A 70 9.31 10.45 3.97
N SER A 71 9.85 11.67 3.87
CA SER A 71 9.41 12.67 2.89
C SER A 71 9.41 12.12 1.46
N GLY A 72 8.27 12.28 0.77
CA GLY A 72 8.07 11.77 -0.59
C GLY A 72 7.61 10.31 -0.70
N ALA A 73 7.43 9.60 0.42
CA ALA A 73 6.86 8.24 0.41
C ALA A 73 5.34 8.23 0.17
N MET A 74 4.63 9.29 0.60
CA MET A 74 3.17 9.41 0.51
C MET A 74 2.69 9.74 -0.91
N GLU A 75 1.85 8.88 -1.46
CA GLU A 75 1.13 9.06 -2.73
C GLU A 75 -0.20 9.82 -2.53
N ASP A 76 -0.57 10.62 -3.52
CA ASP A 76 -1.88 11.30 -3.56
C ASP A 76 -3.01 10.27 -3.81
N PRO A 77 -4.05 10.20 -2.96
CA PRO A 77 -5.17 9.28 -3.15
C PRO A 77 -5.86 9.36 -4.51
N LYS A 78 -5.95 10.55 -5.14
CA LYS A 78 -6.58 10.69 -6.46
C LYS A 78 -5.73 10.02 -7.54
N SER A 79 -4.42 10.21 -7.51
CA SER A 79 -3.46 9.55 -8.42
C SER A 79 -3.53 8.02 -8.31
N VAL A 80 -3.61 7.48 -7.09
CA VAL A 80 -3.75 6.03 -6.81
C VAL A 80 -5.05 5.48 -7.39
N ALA A 81 -6.17 6.16 -7.15
CA ALA A 81 -7.48 5.76 -7.68
C ALA A 81 -7.51 5.80 -9.22
N LEU A 82 -6.93 6.84 -9.82
CA LEU A 82 -6.83 7.00 -11.28
C LEU A 82 -5.96 5.90 -11.91
N ALA A 83 -4.83 5.55 -11.29
CA ALA A 83 -3.96 4.46 -11.74
C ALA A 83 -4.70 3.11 -11.71
N GLY A 84 -5.41 2.84 -10.62
CA GLY A 84 -6.25 1.65 -10.46
C GLY A 84 -7.36 1.54 -11.52
N TYR A 85 -8.13 2.61 -11.71
CA TYR A 85 -9.19 2.67 -12.72
C TYR A 85 -8.65 2.45 -14.14
N ASN A 86 -7.58 3.17 -14.51
CA ASN A 86 -6.94 3.01 -15.82
C ASN A 86 -6.35 1.61 -16.03
N GLY A 87 -5.89 0.94 -14.97
CA GLY A 87 -5.41 -0.43 -15.03
C GLY A 87 -6.54 -1.45 -15.23
N LEU A 88 -7.66 -1.26 -14.54
CA LEU A 88 -8.88 -2.06 -14.68
C LEU A 88 -9.45 -1.96 -16.10
N CYS A 89 -9.62 -0.74 -16.63
CA CYS A 89 -10.10 -0.52 -18.00
C CYS A 89 -9.16 -1.11 -19.08
N LYS A 90 -7.88 -1.34 -18.76
CA LYS A 90 -6.89 -1.97 -19.64
C LYS A 90 -6.75 -3.49 -19.44
N GLY A 91 -7.61 -4.11 -18.63
CA GLY A 91 -7.57 -5.55 -18.37
C GLY A 91 -6.31 -6.03 -17.62
N LYS A 92 -5.61 -5.13 -16.91
CA LYS A 92 -4.36 -5.49 -16.22
C LYS A 92 -4.66 -6.32 -14.97
N ARG A 93 -3.96 -7.44 -14.80
CA ARG A 93 -4.09 -8.30 -13.60
C ARG A 93 -3.50 -7.65 -12.35
N MET A 94 -2.38 -6.94 -12.50
CA MET A 94 -1.69 -6.24 -11.42
C MET A 94 -1.34 -4.81 -11.84
N VAL A 95 -1.55 -3.87 -10.93
CA VAL A 95 -1.36 -2.43 -11.14
C VAL A 95 -0.62 -1.87 -9.94
N PHE A 96 0.56 -1.31 -10.16
CA PHE A 96 1.21 -0.44 -9.18
C PHE A 96 0.73 0.99 -9.40
N SER A 97 0.48 1.72 -8.31
CA SER A 97 0.12 3.15 -8.35
C SER A 97 1.24 4.03 -8.89
N SER A 98 2.49 3.73 -8.52
CA SER A 98 3.69 4.46 -8.93
C SER A 98 4.86 3.54 -9.30
N TRP A 99 5.87 4.12 -9.95
CA TRP A 99 7.16 3.47 -10.18
C TRP A 99 7.93 3.19 -8.88
N ASN A 100 7.73 4.00 -7.84
CA ASN A 100 8.37 3.79 -6.54
C ASN A 100 7.78 2.55 -5.85
N ALA A 101 6.45 2.36 -5.90
CA ALA A 101 5.79 1.16 -5.43
C ALA A 101 6.25 -0.08 -6.23
N ALA A 102 6.31 0.01 -7.57
CA ALA A 102 6.79 -1.09 -8.41
C ALA A 102 8.26 -1.47 -8.13
N GLY A 103 9.15 -0.49 -8.02
CA GLY A 103 10.57 -0.69 -7.73
C GLY A 103 10.83 -1.26 -6.34
N THR A 104 10.09 -0.79 -5.34
CA THR A 104 10.16 -1.30 -3.97
C THR A 104 9.67 -2.76 -3.90
N ALA A 105 8.58 -3.09 -4.60
CA ALA A 105 8.07 -4.46 -4.67
C ALA A 105 9.05 -5.40 -5.38
N LEU A 106 9.72 -4.94 -6.45
CA LEU A 106 10.76 -5.70 -7.15
C LEU A 106 12.00 -5.93 -6.27
N MET A 107 12.45 -4.90 -5.54
CA MET A 107 13.55 -5.06 -4.57
C MET A 107 13.18 -6.06 -3.48
N MET A 108 11.93 -6.04 -3.00
CA MET A 108 11.42 -7.01 -2.02
C MET A 108 11.14 -8.40 -2.62
N HIS A 109 11.10 -8.54 -3.95
CA HIS A 109 11.06 -9.84 -4.59
C HIS A 109 12.44 -10.47 -4.73
N LEU A 110 13.46 -9.64 -4.98
CA LEU A 110 14.83 -10.08 -5.29
C LEU A 110 15.75 -10.14 -4.06
N ALA A 111 15.47 -9.39 -2.99
CA ALA A 111 16.32 -9.36 -1.81
C ALA A 111 16.28 -10.70 -1.02
N PRO A 112 17.44 -11.22 -0.56
CA PRO A 112 17.48 -12.40 0.30
C PRO A 112 16.62 -12.26 1.56
N ARG A 113 16.05 -13.36 2.04
CA ARG A 113 15.10 -13.36 3.18
C ARG A 113 15.71 -12.84 4.49
N SER A 114 17.03 -12.92 4.66
CA SER A 114 17.77 -12.31 5.77
C SER A 114 17.73 -10.77 5.71
N VAL A 115 18.00 -10.21 4.53
CA VAL A 115 17.98 -8.75 4.27
C VAL A 115 16.59 -8.17 4.54
N HIS A 116 15.53 -8.89 4.17
CA HIS A 116 14.16 -8.53 4.51
C HIS A 116 13.92 -8.32 6.00
N LEU A 117 14.37 -9.25 6.84
CA LEU A 117 14.15 -9.19 8.29
C LEU A 117 14.95 -8.04 8.92
N THR A 118 16.15 -7.75 8.42
CA THR A 118 16.95 -6.58 8.85
C THR A 118 16.28 -5.27 8.45
N ILE A 119 15.89 -5.10 7.17
CA ILE A 119 15.20 -3.89 6.69
C ILE A 119 13.87 -3.68 7.43
N ALA A 120 13.10 -4.75 7.64
CA ALA A 120 11.86 -4.71 8.40
C ALA A 120 12.03 -4.18 9.84
N SER A 121 13.09 -4.63 10.53
CA SER A 121 13.39 -4.16 11.89
C SER A 121 13.72 -2.67 11.96
N LEU A 122 14.27 -2.09 10.89
CA LEU A 122 14.59 -0.66 10.79
C LEU A 122 13.35 0.18 10.45
N ILE A 123 12.51 -0.28 9.51
CA ILE A 123 11.30 0.44 9.05
C ILE A 123 10.29 0.67 10.19
N ASN A 124 10.16 -0.28 11.12
CA ASN A 124 9.26 -0.18 12.28
C ASN A 124 9.97 0.09 13.61
N SER A 125 11.22 0.59 13.58
CA SER A 125 11.83 1.14 14.79
C SER A 125 11.11 2.43 15.20
N PRO A 126 10.56 2.55 16.42
CA PRO A 126 9.78 3.71 16.81
C PRO A 126 10.70 4.94 16.92
N LEU A 127 10.46 5.97 16.11
CA LEU A 127 11.21 7.23 16.06
C LEU A 127 10.86 8.17 17.25
N ARG A 128 10.81 7.59 18.45
CA ARG A 128 10.28 8.22 19.67
C ARG A 128 11.05 9.50 20.01
N GLY A 129 10.47 10.66 19.68
CA GLY A 129 11.03 11.98 19.97
C GLY A 129 12.00 12.57 18.94
N MET A 130 12.16 11.99 17.74
CA MET A 130 13.07 12.52 16.71
C MET A 130 12.39 13.26 15.54
N VAL A 131 11.06 13.24 15.46
CA VAL A 131 10.29 13.98 14.45
C VAL A 131 9.22 14.82 15.14
N SER A 132 9.23 16.13 14.87
CA SER A 132 8.19 17.08 15.26
C SER A 132 7.71 17.77 13.99
N MET A 133 6.45 17.59 13.61
CA MET A 133 5.86 18.27 12.46
C MET A 133 4.34 18.46 12.58
N ASN A 134 3.83 19.45 11.86
CA ASN A 134 2.53 20.11 12.09
C ASN A 134 1.29 19.20 11.92
N GLU A 135 0.27 19.50 12.74
CA GLU A 135 -1.09 18.94 12.62
C GLU A 135 -1.68 19.13 11.21
N SER A 136 -2.16 18.03 10.61
CA SER A 136 -2.88 18.02 9.33
C SER A 136 -4.40 18.30 9.47
N GLU A 137 -4.87 18.70 10.66
CA GLU A 137 -6.32 18.77 10.96
C GLU A 137 -7.06 19.97 10.32
N LYS A 138 -6.37 21.02 9.89
CA LYS A 138 -7.04 22.30 9.56
C LYS A 138 -7.96 22.28 8.35
N ASP A 139 -7.80 21.33 7.43
CA ASP A 139 -8.52 21.30 6.14
C ASP A 139 -9.81 20.43 6.15
N GLN A 140 -10.11 19.75 7.26
CA GLN A 140 -11.14 18.68 7.28
C GLN A 140 -12.49 19.07 7.92
N LYS A 141 -12.64 20.29 8.47
CA LYS A 141 -13.92 20.77 9.05
C LYS A 141 -14.99 21.20 8.03
N VAL A 142 -14.65 21.26 6.73
CA VAL A 142 -15.56 21.84 5.71
C VAL A 142 -16.54 20.83 5.12
N ARG A 143 -16.28 19.52 5.22
CA ARG A 143 -17.12 18.51 4.53
C ARG A 143 -18.28 17.99 5.39
N GLY A 144 -19.22 18.89 5.68
CA GLY A 144 -20.46 18.57 6.40
C GLY A 144 -21.50 19.68 6.54
N SER A 145 -21.28 20.88 5.97
CA SER A 145 -22.24 22.00 6.05
C SER A 145 -23.24 22.08 4.89
N ASP A 146 -22.97 21.37 3.80
CA ASP A 146 -23.63 21.57 2.50
C ASP A 146 -24.34 20.28 2.01
N LEU A 147 -25.17 19.69 2.88
CA LEU A 147 -26.14 18.63 2.56
C LEU A 147 -27.50 18.93 3.21
#